data_AF-A0AAU5CR40-F1
#
_entry.id   AF-A0AAU5CR40-F1
#
_cell.length_a   1.000
_cell.length_b   1.000
_cell.length_c   1.000
_cell.angle_alpha   90.00
_cell.angle_beta   90.00
_cell.angle_gamma   90.00
#
_symmetry.space_group_name_H-M   'P 1'
#
loop_
_entity.id
_entity.type
_entity.pdbx_description
1 polymer ?
#
loop_
_entity_poly.entity_id
_entity_poly.type
_entity_poly.pdbx_seq_one_letter_code
_entity_poly.pdbx_strand_id
1 'polypeptide(L)'
;MAKISGRLPGRAATRVAAAAITAALVGTGTSAFAADMGDAPLYGITGVDSTGASYYYAPNGEGGLQARVPFDTGWKDTKFLGHVDSNADSLPDGRWQTNAAGVLNYAANDNSDLKNVGHGWGIYNKLVSAGNLGGGEAGDLLGRDSAGYLYLYLGYGDGTVTKRYKVGGGWNAYTQLAGNGDLTGDGKNDIVAVDKSGVLWLYKGTGDYKSPFTARTKVGGGWNTYNTVFAPGDIDLDGTTDLIGRDAKGALYLYKGTGNAAAPYGYRTQIGTGGWNTYRLVF
;
A
#
# COMPACT_ATOMS: atom_id res chain seq x y z
N MET A 1 -27.00 28.20 11.18
CA MET A 1 -26.05 27.06 11.23
C MET A 1 -26.25 26.22 9.99
N ALA A 2 -25.38 26.38 8.99
CA ALA A 2 -25.50 25.64 7.73
C ALA A 2 -25.02 24.20 7.94
N LYS A 3 -25.92 23.23 7.72
CA LYS A 3 -25.56 21.81 7.61
C LYS A 3 -24.69 21.66 6.36
N ILE A 4 -23.40 21.36 6.57
CA ILE A 4 -22.53 20.86 5.50
C ILE A 4 -23.07 19.47 5.15
N SER A 5 -23.94 19.42 4.14
CA SER A 5 -24.40 18.20 3.49
C SER A 5 -23.26 17.67 2.63
N GLY A 6 -22.33 16.95 3.25
CA GLY A 6 -21.29 16.19 2.58
C GLY A 6 -21.90 14.98 1.90
N ARG A 7 -22.39 15.14 0.66
CA ARG A 7 -22.81 14.02 -0.16
C ARG A 7 -21.57 13.20 -0.52
N LEU A 8 -21.45 12.00 0.04
CA LEU A 8 -20.25 11.17 -0.01
C LEU A 8 -20.02 10.51 -1.40
N PRO A 9 -18.76 10.43 -1.86
CA PRO A 9 -18.37 9.86 -3.17
C PRO A 9 -18.48 8.32 -3.34
N GLY A 10 -18.91 7.55 -2.35
CA GLY A 10 -18.54 6.12 -2.23
C GLY A 10 -19.27 5.07 -3.08
N ARG A 11 -20.36 5.35 -3.80
CA ARG A 11 -21.20 4.26 -4.37
C ARG A 11 -20.78 3.71 -5.73
N ALA A 12 -19.99 4.46 -6.51
CA ALA A 12 -19.58 4.04 -7.85
C ALA A 12 -18.16 3.45 -7.89
N ALA A 13 -17.26 3.94 -7.02
CA ALA A 13 -15.82 3.64 -7.07
C ALA A 13 -15.48 2.17 -6.75
N THR A 14 -16.07 1.59 -5.70
CA THR A 14 -15.74 0.22 -5.25
C THR A 14 -16.13 -0.85 -6.26
N ARG A 15 -17.26 -0.66 -6.98
CA ARG A 15 -17.67 -1.58 -8.05
C ARG A 15 -16.76 -1.51 -9.26
N VAL A 16 -16.11 -0.37 -9.52
CA VAL A 16 -15.21 -0.21 -10.67
C VAL A 16 -13.89 -0.95 -10.44
N ALA A 17 -13.29 -0.90 -9.25
CA ALA A 17 -12.04 -1.61 -8.97
C ALA A 17 -12.22 -3.14 -8.98
N ALA A 18 -13.18 -3.67 -8.20
CA ALA A 18 -13.43 -5.12 -8.16
C ALA A 18 -13.92 -5.68 -9.50
N ALA A 19 -14.78 -4.96 -10.22
CA ALA A 19 -15.22 -5.39 -11.55
C ALA A 19 -14.13 -5.23 -12.61
N ALA A 20 -13.23 -4.23 -12.50
CA ALA A 20 -12.10 -4.10 -13.42
C ALA A 20 -11.06 -5.20 -13.18
N ILE A 21 -10.78 -5.55 -11.92
CA ILE A 21 -9.97 -6.72 -11.57
C ILE A 21 -10.63 -7.99 -12.12
N THR A 22 -11.92 -8.20 -11.84
CA THR A 22 -12.65 -9.38 -12.33
C THR A 22 -12.68 -9.43 -13.87
N ALA A 23 -12.90 -8.30 -14.55
CA ALA A 23 -12.91 -8.21 -16.00
C ALA A 23 -11.51 -8.36 -16.60
N ALA A 24 -10.45 -7.94 -15.91
CA ALA A 24 -9.06 -8.24 -16.27
C ALA A 24 -8.84 -9.76 -16.28
N LEU A 25 -9.24 -10.45 -15.21
CA LEU A 25 -9.14 -11.91 -15.12
C LEU A 25 -9.97 -12.65 -16.18
N VAL A 26 -11.15 -12.11 -16.56
CA VAL A 26 -12.03 -12.73 -17.57
C VAL A 26 -11.58 -12.42 -19.00
N GLY A 27 -11.08 -11.20 -19.27
CA GLY A 27 -10.72 -10.72 -20.61
C GLY A 27 -9.45 -11.33 -21.19
N THR A 28 -8.57 -11.88 -20.35
CA THR A 28 -7.35 -12.61 -20.74
C THR A 28 -7.62 -14.06 -21.15
N GLY A 29 -8.88 -14.54 -21.09
CA GLY A 29 -9.25 -15.90 -21.48
C GLY A 29 -8.75 -16.98 -20.52
N THR A 30 -8.35 -16.59 -19.31
CA THR A 30 -7.61 -17.45 -18.38
C THR A 30 -8.46 -17.85 -17.19
N SER A 31 -9.31 -18.86 -17.39
CA SER A 31 -10.01 -19.60 -16.32
C SER A 31 -9.06 -20.41 -15.41
N ALA A 32 -7.74 -20.34 -15.63
CA ALA A 32 -6.72 -21.12 -14.92
C ALA A 32 -6.06 -20.38 -13.72
N PHE A 33 -6.24 -19.06 -13.57
CA PHE A 33 -5.61 -18.31 -12.46
C PHE A 33 -6.39 -18.32 -11.14
N ALA A 34 -7.60 -18.89 -11.12
CA ALA A 34 -8.31 -19.13 -9.87
C ALA A 34 -7.66 -20.25 -9.01
N ALA A 35 -6.63 -20.92 -9.51
CA ALA A 35 -6.06 -22.12 -8.90
C ALA A 35 -4.84 -21.87 -7.99
N ASP A 36 -4.24 -20.68 -7.95
CA ASP A 36 -3.15 -20.36 -7.01
C ASP A 36 -2.90 -18.85 -6.92
N MET A 37 -3.84 -18.05 -6.39
CA MET A 37 -3.62 -16.59 -6.20
C MET A 37 -2.60 -16.26 -5.09
N GLY A 38 -1.93 -17.27 -4.52
CA GLY A 38 -0.99 -17.08 -3.39
C GLY A 38 -1.66 -16.36 -2.20
N ASP A 39 -0.81 -15.88 -1.28
CA ASP A 39 -1.24 -15.06 -0.14
C ASP A 39 -1.04 -13.54 -0.42
N ALA A 40 -0.70 -13.16 -1.66
CA ALA A 40 -0.36 -11.78 -2.01
C ALA A 40 -1.59 -10.96 -2.40
N PRO A 41 -1.78 -9.76 -1.82
CA PRO A 41 -2.95 -8.95 -2.12
C PRO A 41 -2.95 -8.40 -3.54
N LEU A 42 -4.12 -8.33 -4.16
CA LEU A 42 -4.34 -7.78 -5.50
C LEU A 42 -5.06 -6.42 -5.39
N TYR A 43 -4.29 -5.34 -5.24
CA TYR A 43 -4.87 -3.99 -5.15
C TYR A 43 -4.92 -3.26 -6.49
N GLY A 44 -3.91 -3.43 -7.35
CA GLY A 44 -3.69 -2.56 -8.51
C GLY A 44 -3.05 -1.23 -8.09
N ILE A 45 -3.16 -0.18 -8.93
CA ILE A 45 -2.59 1.14 -8.62
C ILE A 45 -3.67 2.21 -8.63
N THR A 46 -3.72 3.02 -7.56
CA THR A 46 -4.54 4.22 -7.51
C THR A 46 -3.68 5.47 -7.49
N GLY A 47 -3.95 6.40 -8.42
CA GLY A 47 -3.31 7.71 -8.50
C GLY A 47 -4.27 8.82 -8.14
N VAL A 48 -3.90 9.71 -7.21
CA VAL A 48 -4.66 10.93 -6.87
C VAL A 48 -3.91 12.15 -7.38
N ASP A 49 -4.56 12.99 -8.18
CA ASP A 49 -3.96 14.21 -8.73
C ASP A 49 -4.06 15.41 -7.78
N SER A 50 -3.50 16.56 -8.20
CA SER A 50 -3.51 17.80 -7.42
C SER A 50 -4.90 18.40 -7.18
N THR A 51 -5.88 18.06 -8.02
CA THR A 51 -7.27 18.52 -7.88
C THR A 51 -8.04 17.67 -6.87
N GLY A 52 -7.53 16.47 -6.57
CA GLY A 52 -8.22 15.47 -5.75
C GLY A 52 -9.11 14.54 -6.56
N ALA A 53 -8.96 14.50 -7.89
CA ALA A 53 -9.49 13.43 -8.70
C ALA A 53 -8.55 12.22 -8.62
N SER A 54 -9.12 11.02 -8.66
CA SER A 54 -8.41 9.76 -8.53
C SER A 54 -8.75 8.82 -9.67
N TYR A 55 -7.78 7.99 -10.02
CA TYR A 55 -7.85 7.07 -11.14
C TYR A 55 -7.29 5.72 -10.70
N TYR A 56 -7.94 4.66 -11.17
CA TYR A 56 -7.55 3.29 -10.93
C TYR A 56 -6.92 2.67 -12.17
N TYR A 57 -5.86 1.90 -11.98
CA TYR A 57 -5.16 1.13 -13.00
C TYR A 57 -5.17 -0.34 -12.57
N ALA A 58 -5.96 -1.15 -13.27
CA ALA A 58 -5.97 -2.59 -13.06
C ALA A 58 -4.68 -3.22 -13.61
N PRO A 59 -4.16 -4.28 -12.97
CA PRO A 59 -3.17 -5.17 -13.59
C PRO A 59 -3.66 -5.71 -14.93
N ASN A 60 -2.73 -5.92 -15.87
CA ASN A 60 -3.04 -6.54 -17.16
C ASN A 60 -2.76 -8.07 -17.20
N GLY A 61 -2.22 -8.65 -16.13
CA GLY A 61 -1.84 -10.06 -16.06
C GLY A 61 -0.55 -10.45 -16.78
N GLU A 62 0.20 -9.47 -17.30
CA GLU A 62 1.48 -9.66 -18.01
C GLU A 62 2.61 -8.86 -17.34
N GLY A 63 2.41 -8.40 -16.10
CA GLY A 63 3.32 -7.51 -15.39
C GLY A 63 3.27 -6.06 -15.88
N GLY A 64 2.10 -5.59 -16.31
CA GLY A 64 1.80 -4.23 -16.72
C GLY A 64 0.43 -3.75 -16.24
N LEU A 65 -0.01 -2.61 -16.78
CA LEU A 65 -1.24 -1.94 -16.34
C LEU A 65 -2.20 -1.71 -17.51
N GLN A 66 -3.49 -1.84 -17.23
CA GLN A 66 -4.54 -1.42 -18.15
C GLN A 66 -4.66 0.12 -18.24
N ALA A 67 -5.47 0.58 -19.18
CA ALA A 67 -5.83 1.99 -19.26
C ALA A 67 -6.53 2.44 -17.97
N ARG A 68 -6.20 3.65 -17.51
CA ARG A 68 -6.79 4.21 -16.29
C ARG A 68 -8.29 4.42 -16.45
N VAL A 69 -9.02 4.16 -15.38
CA VAL A 69 -10.44 4.52 -15.26
C VAL A 69 -10.63 5.56 -14.15
N PRO A 70 -11.57 6.53 -14.29
CA PRO A 70 -11.93 7.39 -13.18
C PRO A 70 -12.39 6.55 -11.98
N PHE A 71 -11.81 6.82 -10.82
CA PHE A 71 -12.15 6.10 -9.59
C PHE A 71 -13.07 6.97 -8.73
N ASP A 72 -12.59 8.14 -8.31
CA ASP A 72 -13.31 9.01 -7.37
C ASP A 72 -12.80 10.47 -7.35
N THR A 73 -13.48 11.39 -6.66
CA THR A 73 -13.12 12.80 -6.49
C THR A 73 -13.21 13.26 -5.02
N GLY A 74 -12.75 14.48 -4.72
CA GLY A 74 -12.80 15.04 -3.35
C GLY A 74 -11.61 14.67 -2.47
N TRP A 75 -10.57 14.09 -3.07
CA TRP A 75 -9.38 13.61 -2.36
C TRP A 75 -8.33 14.68 -2.12
N LYS A 76 -8.63 15.98 -2.30
CA LYS A 76 -7.63 17.06 -2.29
C LYS A 76 -6.84 17.14 -0.97
N ASP A 77 -7.52 16.93 0.16
CA ASP A 77 -6.93 17.08 1.49
C ASP A 77 -6.32 15.79 2.04
N THR A 78 -6.43 14.67 1.32
CA THR A 78 -5.89 13.37 1.77
C THR A 78 -4.36 13.41 1.81
N LYS A 79 -3.75 12.93 2.89
CA LYS A 79 -2.29 12.90 3.10
C LYS A 79 -1.69 11.50 3.03
N PHE A 80 -2.49 10.47 3.31
CA PHE A 80 -2.08 9.08 3.26
C PHE A 80 -3.27 8.21 2.89
N LEU A 81 -2.96 7.14 2.17
CA LEU A 81 -3.84 6.05 1.75
C LEU A 81 -3.05 4.75 1.85
N GLY A 82 -3.65 3.71 2.39
CA GLY A 82 -3.09 2.37 2.39
C GLY A 82 -4.18 1.34 2.41
N HIS A 83 -4.13 0.42 1.44
CA HIS A 83 -5.06 -0.71 1.34
C HIS A 83 -4.92 -1.64 2.54
N VAL A 84 -6.01 -2.33 2.84
CA VAL A 84 -6.10 -3.34 3.89
C VAL A 84 -6.77 -4.56 3.29
N ASP A 85 -6.14 -5.71 3.48
CA ASP A 85 -6.70 -7.04 3.29
C ASP A 85 -6.61 -7.72 4.67
N SER A 86 -7.75 -7.91 5.33
CA SER A 86 -7.84 -8.41 6.70
C SER A 86 -8.12 -9.90 6.73
N ASN A 87 -8.83 -10.43 5.74
CA ASN A 87 -9.17 -11.84 5.66
C ASN A 87 -8.16 -12.67 4.84
N ALA A 88 -7.14 -12.02 4.26
CA ALA A 88 -6.10 -12.62 3.43
C ALA A 88 -6.70 -13.39 2.23
N ASP A 89 -7.80 -12.89 1.67
CA ASP A 89 -8.40 -13.44 0.45
C ASP A 89 -7.85 -12.83 -0.83
N SER A 90 -6.76 -12.05 -0.70
CA SER A 90 -6.08 -11.31 -1.75
C SER A 90 -6.89 -10.14 -2.31
N LEU A 91 -8.06 -9.82 -1.77
CA LEU A 91 -8.84 -8.65 -2.15
C LEU A 91 -8.76 -7.58 -1.06
N PRO A 92 -8.82 -6.29 -1.44
CA PRO A 92 -8.89 -5.24 -0.45
C PRO A 92 -10.25 -5.27 0.26
N ASP A 93 -10.23 -5.37 1.59
CA ASP A 93 -11.37 -5.21 2.49
C ASP A 93 -11.66 -3.73 2.81
N GLY A 94 -10.64 -2.90 2.69
CA GLY A 94 -10.77 -1.48 2.98
C GLY A 94 -9.48 -0.71 2.82
N ARG A 95 -9.46 0.47 3.42
CA ARG A 95 -8.29 1.36 3.40
C ARG A 95 -8.23 2.27 4.61
N TRP A 96 -7.02 2.50 5.07
CA TRP A 96 -6.67 3.57 5.99
C TRP A 96 -6.48 4.87 5.21
N GLN A 97 -7.00 5.99 5.73
CA GLN A 97 -6.79 7.29 5.11
C GLN A 97 -6.69 8.42 6.13
N THR A 98 -5.73 9.33 5.94
CA THR A 98 -5.62 10.54 6.75
C THR A 98 -5.86 11.79 5.95
N ASN A 99 -6.44 12.82 6.56
CA ASN A 99 -6.59 14.15 5.95
C ASN A 99 -5.58 15.17 6.50
N ALA A 100 -5.59 16.37 5.92
CA ALA A 100 -4.73 17.49 6.31
C ALA A 100 -4.91 17.95 7.77
N ALA A 101 -6.06 17.67 8.38
CA ALA A 101 -6.34 17.98 9.78
C ALA A 101 -5.81 16.89 10.74
N GLY A 102 -5.14 15.85 10.23
CA GLY A 102 -4.59 14.77 11.04
C GLY A 102 -5.67 13.84 11.61
N VAL A 103 -6.80 13.70 10.92
CA VAL A 103 -7.83 12.69 11.26
C VAL A 103 -7.54 11.41 10.48
N LEU A 104 -7.44 10.28 11.17
CA LEU A 104 -7.44 8.96 10.54
C LEU A 104 -8.88 8.46 10.42
N ASN A 105 -9.21 7.96 9.24
CA ASN A 105 -10.46 7.28 8.98
C ASN A 105 -10.17 5.91 8.37
N TYR A 106 -11.10 4.99 8.60
CA TYR A 106 -11.19 3.73 7.87
C TYR A 106 -12.33 3.83 6.86
N ALA A 107 -12.08 3.39 5.64
CA ALA A 107 -13.11 3.22 4.62
C ALA A 107 -13.18 1.74 4.27
N ALA A 108 -14.27 1.08 4.67
CA ALA A 108 -14.53 -0.30 4.27
C ALA A 108 -14.96 -0.36 2.80
N ASN A 109 -14.72 -1.51 2.16
CA ASN A 109 -15.11 -1.76 0.77
C ASN A 109 -16.54 -2.34 0.65
N ASP A 110 -17.45 -1.90 1.53
CA ASP A 110 -18.85 -2.35 1.61
C ASP A 110 -19.88 -1.22 1.36
N ASN A 111 -19.41 -0.03 0.98
CA ASN A 111 -20.18 1.21 0.83
C ASN A 111 -20.69 1.85 2.15
N SER A 112 -20.17 1.43 3.30
CA SER A 112 -20.39 2.12 4.56
C SER A 112 -19.76 3.52 4.57
N ASP A 113 -20.27 4.37 5.46
CA ASP A 113 -19.68 5.69 5.70
C ASP A 113 -18.28 5.54 6.33
N LEU A 114 -17.43 6.56 6.12
CA LEU A 114 -16.11 6.60 6.73
C LEU A 114 -16.20 6.50 8.26
N LYS A 115 -15.52 5.51 8.84
CA LYS A 115 -15.37 5.37 10.28
C LYS A 115 -14.23 6.29 10.74
N ASN A 116 -14.55 7.28 11.55
CA ASN A 116 -13.52 8.10 12.20
C ASN A 116 -12.80 7.27 13.27
N VAL A 117 -11.51 7.01 13.06
CA VAL A 117 -10.67 6.23 13.97
C VAL A 117 -10.09 7.13 15.06
N GLY A 118 -9.77 8.38 14.72
CA GLY A 118 -9.32 9.38 15.69
C GLY A 118 -8.55 10.54 15.09
N HIS A 119 -8.18 11.48 15.97
CA HIS A 119 -7.45 12.70 15.64
C HIS A 119 -5.97 12.62 16.03
N GLY A 120 -5.17 13.61 15.62
CA GLY A 120 -3.77 13.75 16.03
C GLY A 120 -2.77 12.95 15.18
N TRP A 121 -3.20 12.32 14.09
CA TRP A 121 -2.34 11.55 13.19
C TRP A 121 -1.38 12.41 12.36
N GLY A 122 -1.57 13.73 12.36
CA GLY A 122 -0.65 14.70 11.73
C GLY A 122 0.75 14.76 12.38
N ILE A 123 0.98 14.06 13.48
CA ILE A 123 2.31 13.92 14.10
C ILE A 123 3.26 13.04 13.27
N TYR A 124 2.72 12.19 12.39
CA TYR A 124 3.50 11.27 11.59
C TYR A 124 3.90 11.91 10.27
N ASN A 125 5.19 11.86 9.96
CA ASN A 125 5.72 12.32 8.66
C ASN A 125 5.70 11.20 7.59
N LYS A 126 5.44 9.96 8.01
CA LYS A 126 5.27 8.81 7.12
C LYS A 126 4.30 7.83 7.79
N LEU A 127 3.32 7.39 7.02
CA LEU A 127 2.42 6.31 7.34
C LEU A 127 2.58 5.20 6.28
N VAL A 128 2.41 3.96 6.71
CA VAL A 128 2.44 2.76 5.87
C VAL A 128 1.35 1.82 6.39
N SER A 129 0.49 1.32 5.50
CA SER A 129 -0.30 0.13 5.78
C SER A 129 0.64 -1.05 5.57
N ALA A 130 0.87 -1.86 6.59
CA ALA A 130 1.95 -2.85 6.59
C ALA A 130 1.43 -4.29 6.48
N GLY A 131 0.16 -4.49 6.13
CA GLY A 131 -0.52 -5.76 6.31
C GLY A 131 -0.53 -6.19 7.77
N ASN A 132 -0.82 -7.46 8.06
CA ASN A 132 -0.78 -7.99 9.42
C ASN A 132 0.67 -8.30 9.84
N LEU A 133 1.36 -7.28 10.37
CA LEU A 133 2.77 -7.35 10.76
C LEU A 133 2.94 -7.82 12.21
N GLY A 134 2.02 -7.42 13.08
CA GLY A 134 2.08 -7.60 14.53
C GLY A 134 1.29 -8.80 15.06
N GLY A 135 0.67 -9.60 14.18
CA GLY A 135 -0.09 -10.80 14.52
C GLY A 135 -1.49 -10.51 15.07
N GLY A 136 -2.09 -9.39 14.65
CA GLY A 136 -3.46 -9.01 14.99
C GLY A 136 -4.50 -9.71 14.12
N GLU A 137 -5.74 -9.20 14.14
CA GLU A 137 -6.86 -9.73 13.35
C GLU A 137 -6.94 -9.14 11.94
N ALA A 138 -6.18 -8.08 11.64
CA ALA A 138 -6.27 -7.34 10.38
C ALA A 138 -4.97 -6.59 10.05
N GLY A 139 -4.99 -5.86 8.93
CA GLY A 139 -3.87 -5.02 8.50
C GLY A 139 -3.54 -3.88 9.47
N ASP A 140 -2.26 -3.75 9.78
CA ASP A 140 -1.69 -2.82 10.74
C ASP A 140 -1.24 -1.50 10.11
N LEU A 141 -1.08 -0.48 10.95
CA LEU A 141 -0.49 0.81 10.59
C LEU A 141 0.86 1.03 11.25
N LEU A 142 1.84 1.41 10.44
CA LEU A 142 3.11 1.97 10.89
C LEU A 142 3.11 3.48 10.75
N GLY A 143 3.48 4.19 11.81
CA GLY A 143 3.65 5.64 11.82
C GLY A 143 5.04 6.04 12.26
N ARG A 144 5.76 6.79 11.43
CA ARG A 144 7.05 7.40 11.80
C ARG A 144 6.85 8.88 12.11
N ASP A 145 7.30 9.31 13.28
CA ASP A 145 7.28 10.72 13.66
C ASP A 145 8.49 11.50 13.09
N SER A 146 8.49 12.82 13.26
CA SER A 146 9.58 13.70 12.80
C SER A 146 10.90 13.50 13.54
N ALA A 147 10.87 12.93 14.75
CA ALA A 147 12.06 12.57 15.52
C ALA A 147 12.67 11.23 15.07
N GLY A 148 11.97 10.48 14.21
CA GLY A 148 12.44 9.19 13.69
C GLY A 148 12.10 8.01 14.59
N TYR A 149 11.12 8.14 15.48
CA TYR A 149 10.52 7.00 16.16
C TYR A 149 9.45 6.35 15.28
N LEU A 150 9.50 5.03 15.18
CA LEU A 150 8.47 4.22 14.54
C LEU A 150 7.51 3.67 15.60
N TYR A 151 6.23 3.74 15.29
CA TYR A 151 5.15 3.20 16.09
C TYR A 151 4.31 2.24 15.25
N LEU A 152 3.82 1.18 15.89
CA LEU A 152 2.93 0.18 15.32
C LEU A 152 1.55 0.29 15.98
N TYR A 153 0.52 0.21 15.17
CA TYR A 153 -0.89 0.19 15.55
C TYR A 153 -1.49 -1.08 14.99
N LEU A 154 -1.99 -1.97 15.85
CA LEU A 154 -2.59 -3.21 15.37
C LEU A 154 -4.02 -2.96 14.89
N GLY A 155 -4.38 -3.58 13.78
CA GLY A 155 -5.75 -3.60 13.27
C GLY A 155 -6.64 -4.56 14.05
N TYR A 156 -7.85 -4.12 14.41
CA TYR A 156 -8.87 -4.97 15.06
C TYR A 156 -9.84 -5.63 14.06
N GLY A 157 -9.67 -5.45 12.75
CA GLY A 157 -10.59 -5.97 11.72
C GLY A 157 -11.95 -5.27 11.63
N ASP A 158 -12.30 -4.45 12.61
CA ASP A 158 -13.54 -3.67 12.63
C ASP A 158 -13.38 -2.23 12.10
N GLY A 159 -12.23 -1.90 11.51
CA GLY A 159 -11.87 -0.55 11.10
C GLY A 159 -11.41 0.36 12.24
N THR A 160 -10.99 -0.19 13.37
CA THR A 160 -10.25 0.53 14.43
C THR A 160 -8.85 -0.04 14.65
N VAL A 161 -8.07 0.66 15.47
CA VAL A 161 -6.70 0.26 15.81
C VAL A 161 -6.43 0.33 17.31
N THR A 162 -5.42 -0.39 17.77
CA THR A 162 -4.94 -0.35 19.16
C THR A 162 -4.37 1.01 19.56
N LYS A 163 -4.01 1.16 20.84
CA LYS A 163 -2.99 2.13 21.23
C LYS A 163 -1.66 1.81 20.54
N ARG A 164 -0.87 2.84 20.24
CA ARG A 164 0.41 2.68 19.56
C ARG A 164 1.43 1.96 20.44
N TYR A 165 2.15 1.01 19.85
CA TYR A 165 3.35 0.41 20.40
C TYR A 165 4.59 1.12 19.83
N LYS A 166 5.56 1.48 20.67
CA LYS A 166 6.80 2.11 20.21
C LYS A 166 7.78 1.03 19.77
N VAL A 167 7.95 0.88 18.46
CA VAL A 167 8.89 -0.09 17.87
C VAL A 167 10.34 0.31 18.17
N GLY A 168 10.68 1.59 18.04
CA GLY A 168 12.03 2.08 18.31
C GLY A 168 12.38 3.39 17.59
N GLY A 169 13.60 3.89 17.83
CA GLY A 169 14.16 5.07 17.16
C GLY A 169 15.04 4.73 15.96
N GLY A 170 15.60 5.75 15.29
CA GLY A 170 16.56 5.58 14.19
C GLY A 170 15.94 5.45 12.80
N TRP A 171 14.61 5.51 12.68
CA TRP A 171 13.91 5.37 11.40
C TRP A 171 14.00 6.62 10.51
N ASN A 172 14.58 7.71 11.02
CA ASN A 172 15.03 8.86 10.23
C ASN A 172 16.27 8.56 9.37
N ALA A 173 16.87 7.37 9.49
CA ALA A 173 17.87 6.87 8.55
C ALA A 173 17.28 6.56 7.17
N TYR A 174 15.95 6.38 7.08
CA TYR A 174 15.23 6.00 5.86
C TYR A 174 14.50 7.18 5.23
N THR A 175 14.56 7.28 3.91
CA THR A 175 13.81 8.28 3.13
C THR A 175 12.44 7.75 2.75
N GLN A 176 12.32 6.44 2.52
CA GLN A 176 11.09 5.78 2.10
C GLN A 176 10.85 4.51 2.90
N LEU A 177 9.57 4.21 3.12
CA LEU A 177 9.06 2.98 3.72
C LEU A 177 7.90 2.51 2.85
N ALA A 178 7.86 1.21 2.58
CA ALA A 178 6.81 0.52 1.82
C ALA A 178 6.65 -0.91 2.35
N GLY A 179 5.52 -1.53 2.14
CA GLY A 179 5.15 -2.87 2.60
C GLY A 179 3.65 -3.06 2.34
N ASN A 180 3.06 -4.12 2.89
CA ASN A 180 1.68 -4.61 2.69
C ASN A 180 1.64 -5.92 1.87
N GLY A 181 2.32 -6.94 2.40
CA GLY A 181 2.37 -8.29 1.83
C GLY A 181 3.58 -9.07 2.34
N ASP A 182 3.60 -10.38 2.07
CA ASP A 182 4.73 -11.26 2.37
C ASP A 182 5.75 -11.23 1.21
N LEU A 183 6.94 -10.73 1.50
CA LEU A 183 8.05 -10.62 0.53
C LEU A 183 9.01 -11.81 0.64
N THR A 184 8.91 -12.58 1.72
CA THR A 184 9.84 -13.66 2.05
C THR A 184 9.28 -15.07 1.91
N GLY A 185 7.97 -15.20 1.67
CA GLY A 185 7.28 -16.47 1.51
C GLY A 185 7.11 -17.25 2.82
N ASP A 186 7.14 -16.58 3.98
CA ASP A 186 6.98 -17.23 5.29
C ASP A 186 5.60 -17.02 5.94
N GLY A 187 4.64 -16.50 5.18
CA GLY A 187 3.27 -16.23 5.59
C GLY A 187 3.12 -15.00 6.49
N LYS A 188 4.10 -14.09 6.48
CA LYS A 188 4.10 -12.89 7.34
C LYS A 188 4.37 -11.65 6.53
N ASN A 189 3.69 -10.58 6.90
CA ASN A 189 3.87 -9.31 6.21
C ASN A 189 5.23 -8.71 6.52
N ASP A 190 5.88 -8.22 5.47
CA ASP A 190 7.19 -7.59 5.52
C ASP A 190 7.10 -6.11 5.15
N ILE A 191 8.16 -5.37 5.45
CA ILE A 191 8.35 -4.02 4.89
C ILE A 191 9.74 -3.90 4.26
N VAL A 192 9.88 -2.92 3.39
CA VAL A 192 11.15 -2.44 2.88
C VAL A 192 11.38 -0.98 3.23
N ALA A 193 12.65 -0.62 3.35
CA ALA A 193 13.08 0.73 3.68
C ALA A 193 14.25 1.16 2.80
N VAL A 194 14.15 2.37 2.22
CA VAL A 194 15.24 2.96 1.44
C VAL A 194 16.01 3.91 2.34
N ASP A 195 17.31 3.68 2.54
CA ASP A 195 18.14 4.56 3.34
C ASP A 195 18.60 5.81 2.56
N LYS A 196 19.20 6.76 3.28
CA LYS A 196 19.73 8.01 2.69
C LYS A 196 20.84 7.80 1.66
N SER A 197 21.51 6.65 1.66
CA SER A 197 22.52 6.29 0.65
C SER A 197 21.93 5.60 -0.58
N GLY A 198 20.61 5.38 -0.60
CA GLY A 198 19.92 4.72 -1.70
C GLY A 198 20.02 3.19 -1.64
N VAL A 199 20.26 2.61 -0.46
CA VAL A 199 20.20 1.16 -0.26
C VAL A 199 18.79 0.76 0.17
N LEU A 200 18.23 -0.24 -0.49
CA LEU A 200 17.01 -0.92 -0.05
C LEU A 200 17.35 -2.00 0.97
N TRP A 201 16.62 -1.95 2.07
CA TRP A 201 16.69 -2.90 3.17
C TRP A 201 15.36 -3.63 3.30
N LEU A 202 15.41 -4.95 3.42
CA LEU A 202 14.29 -5.78 3.80
C LEU A 202 14.20 -5.86 5.32
N TYR A 203 13.01 -5.64 5.85
CA TYR A 203 12.65 -5.82 7.25
C TYR A 203 11.61 -6.92 7.32
N LYS A 204 12.11 -8.13 7.54
CA LYS A 204 11.28 -9.31 7.62
C LYS A 204 10.43 -9.29 8.89
N GLY A 205 9.13 -9.44 8.73
CA GLY A 205 8.13 -9.50 9.78
C GLY A 205 8.28 -10.72 10.68
N THR A 206 7.89 -10.58 11.94
CA THR A 206 7.89 -11.70 12.89
C THR A 206 6.49 -12.21 13.21
N GLY A 207 5.45 -11.40 12.97
CA GLY A 207 4.09 -11.65 13.46
C GLY A 207 3.90 -11.32 14.94
N ASP A 208 4.88 -10.68 15.59
CA ASP A 208 4.79 -10.26 16.99
C ASP A 208 5.04 -8.76 17.11
N TYR A 209 4.01 -8.00 17.46
CA TYR A 209 4.08 -6.56 17.61
C TYR A 209 5.15 -6.05 18.61
N LYS A 210 5.57 -6.88 19.57
CA LYS A 210 6.62 -6.53 20.54
C LYS A 210 8.02 -6.62 19.94
N SER A 211 8.18 -7.41 18.89
CA SER A 211 9.43 -7.59 18.16
C SER A 211 9.12 -7.70 16.66
N PRO A 212 8.54 -6.66 16.03
CA PRO A 212 7.84 -6.78 14.75
C PRO A 212 8.76 -7.15 13.58
N PHE A 213 10.07 -6.94 13.71
CA PHE A 213 11.03 -7.25 12.66
C PHE A 213 12.20 -8.07 13.19
N THR A 214 12.72 -8.91 12.31
CA THR A 214 14.07 -9.47 12.43
C THR A 214 15.14 -8.42 12.10
N ALA A 215 16.43 -8.80 12.17
CA ALA A 215 17.51 -7.95 11.70
C ALA A 215 17.35 -7.67 10.19
N ARG A 216 17.53 -6.41 9.79
CA ARG A 216 17.37 -6.00 8.39
C ARG A 216 18.40 -6.69 7.48
N THR A 217 17.97 -7.04 6.27
CA THR A 217 18.83 -7.62 5.22
C THR A 217 19.01 -6.61 4.09
N LYS A 218 20.24 -6.48 3.57
CA LYS A 218 20.51 -5.60 2.43
C LYS A 218 20.00 -6.25 1.16
N VAL A 219 19.12 -5.57 0.43
CA VAL A 219 18.64 -6.02 -0.89
C VAL A 219 19.57 -5.52 -2.00
N GLY A 220 19.87 -4.21 -2.01
CA GLY A 220 20.71 -3.63 -3.07
C GLY A 220 20.79 -2.10 -3.02
N GLY A 221 21.69 -1.51 -3.81
CA GLY A 221 21.84 -0.05 -3.95
C GLY A 221 21.08 0.53 -5.16
N GLY A 222 21.12 1.87 -5.32
CA GLY A 222 20.55 2.57 -6.49
C GLY A 222 19.10 3.01 -6.35
N TRP A 223 18.48 2.80 -5.18
CA TRP A 223 17.07 3.12 -4.92
C TRP A 223 16.79 4.62 -4.75
N ASN A 224 17.83 5.44 -4.63
CA ASN A 224 17.74 6.90 -4.70
C ASN A 224 17.33 7.41 -6.10
N THR A 225 17.29 6.55 -7.12
CA THR A 225 16.70 6.89 -8.43
C THR A 225 15.19 7.14 -8.35
N TYR A 226 14.52 6.67 -7.29
CA TYR A 226 13.07 6.77 -7.11
C TYR A 226 12.69 7.86 -6.12
N ASN A 227 11.70 8.68 -6.46
CA ASN A 227 11.11 9.67 -5.55
C ASN A 227 9.91 9.10 -4.78
N THR A 228 9.39 7.96 -5.18
CA THR A 228 8.31 7.24 -4.50
C THR A 228 8.50 5.74 -4.68
N VAL A 229 8.36 4.99 -3.59
CA VAL A 229 8.40 3.54 -3.51
C VAL A 229 7.19 3.09 -2.70
N PHE A 230 6.44 2.13 -3.22
CA PHE A 230 5.22 1.59 -2.61
C PHE A 230 5.01 0.13 -3.05
N ALA A 231 4.30 -0.65 -2.23
CA ALA A 231 3.89 -2.01 -2.58
C ALA A 231 2.44 -1.96 -3.09
N PRO A 232 2.20 -2.27 -4.37
CA PRO A 232 0.87 -2.26 -4.97
C PRO A 232 0.10 -3.58 -4.77
N GLY A 233 0.69 -4.56 -4.08
CA GLY A 233 0.23 -5.94 -4.15
C GLY A 233 0.88 -6.69 -5.32
N ASP A 234 0.21 -7.73 -5.82
CA ASP A 234 0.62 -8.57 -6.94
C ASP A 234 0.13 -7.98 -8.29
N ILE A 235 1.03 -7.39 -9.07
CA ILE A 235 0.71 -6.72 -10.36
C ILE A 235 0.88 -7.67 -11.55
N ASP A 236 1.71 -8.70 -11.43
CA ASP A 236 1.92 -9.67 -12.50
C ASP A 236 1.13 -10.97 -12.33
N LEU A 237 0.36 -11.09 -11.25
CA LEU A 237 -0.52 -12.21 -10.91
C LEU A 237 0.26 -13.51 -10.69
N ASP A 238 1.44 -13.41 -10.09
CA ASP A 238 2.32 -14.55 -9.81
C ASP A 238 2.21 -15.13 -8.39
N GLY A 239 1.33 -14.54 -7.57
CA GLY A 239 1.05 -14.94 -6.19
C GLY A 239 2.01 -14.33 -5.16
N THR A 240 2.91 -13.42 -5.58
CA THR A 240 3.85 -12.74 -4.68
C THR A 240 3.67 -11.22 -4.69
N THR A 241 4.01 -10.58 -3.57
CA THR A 241 3.85 -9.12 -3.46
C THR A 241 4.98 -8.38 -4.19
N ASP A 242 4.59 -7.45 -5.07
CA ASP A 242 5.52 -6.64 -5.84
C ASP A 242 5.93 -5.34 -5.14
N LEU A 243 6.91 -4.66 -5.75
CA LEU A 243 7.29 -3.30 -5.40
C LEU A 243 7.35 -2.41 -6.62
N ILE A 244 6.86 -1.18 -6.51
CA ILE A 244 6.97 -0.18 -7.58
C ILE A 244 7.82 0.99 -7.12
N GLY A 245 8.78 1.36 -7.98
CA GLY A 245 9.51 2.61 -7.90
C GLY A 245 9.01 3.60 -8.97
N ARG A 246 8.63 4.80 -8.55
CA ARG A 246 8.41 5.95 -9.44
C ARG A 246 9.64 6.84 -9.42
N ASP A 247 10.15 7.20 -10.60
CA ASP A 247 11.25 8.16 -10.72
C ASP A 247 10.76 9.61 -10.77
N ALA A 248 11.70 10.56 -10.67
CA ALA A 248 11.36 11.99 -10.70
C ALA A 248 10.78 12.46 -12.05
N LYS A 249 11.00 11.72 -13.14
CA LYS A 249 10.45 11.99 -14.48
C LYS A 249 9.02 11.44 -14.62
N GLY A 250 8.56 10.67 -13.63
CA GLY A 250 7.23 10.08 -13.62
C GLY A 250 7.14 8.76 -14.38
N ALA A 251 8.25 8.05 -14.60
CA ALA A 251 8.20 6.66 -15.06
C ALA A 251 7.97 5.71 -13.87
N LEU A 252 7.28 4.60 -14.11
CA LEU A 252 7.09 3.50 -13.15
C LEU A 252 7.92 2.30 -13.52
N TYR A 253 8.52 1.68 -12.51
CA TYR A 253 9.28 0.45 -12.63
C TYR A 253 8.77 -0.57 -11.61
N LEU A 254 8.32 -1.70 -12.12
CA LEU A 254 7.91 -2.88 -11.35
C LEU A 254 9.14 -3.69 -10.98
N TYR A 255 9.20 -4.11 -9.72
CA TYR A 255 10.11 -5.12 -9.19
C TYR A 255 9.23 -6.29 -8.75
N LYS A 256 9.25 -7.34 -9.57
CA LYS A 256 8.46 -8.54 -9.32
C LYS A 256 8.92 -9.20 -8.02
N GLY A 257 7.99 -9.53 -7.15
CA GLY A 257 8.25 -10.32 -5.95
C GLY A 257 8.83 -11.69 -6.31
N THR A 258 9.48 -12.33 -5.34
CA THR A 258 9.94 -13.72 -5.54
C THR A 258 9.57 -14.63 -4.38
N GLY A 259 8.96 -14.11 -3.31
CA GLY A 259 8.74 -14.84 -2.07
C GLY A 259 10.02 -15.43 -1.46
N ASN A 260 11.17 -14.78 -1.62
CA ASN A 260 12.46 -15.30 -1.14
C ASN A 260 13.32 -14.19 -0.51
N ALA A 261 13.54 -14.28 0.79
CA ALA A 261 14.30 -13.28 1.55
C ALA A 261 15.73 -13.02 1.03
N ALA A 262 16.37 -14.00 0.39
CA ALA A 262 17.72 -13.84 -0.15
C ALA A 262 17.77 -13.03 -1.45
N ALA A 263 16.66 -12.99 -2.19
CA ALA A 263 16.55 -12.30 -3.46
C ALA A 263 15.10 -11.81 -3.67
N PRO A 264 14.56 -10.93 -2.81
CA PRO A 264 13.12 -10.68 -2.70
C PRO A 264 12.48 -10.06 -3.95
N TYR A 265 13.30 -9.59 -4.90
CA TYR A 265 12.83 -8.98 -6.13
C TYR A 265 13.65 -9.43 -7.34
N GLY A 266 12.96 -9.59 -8.48
CA GLY A 266 13.56 -9.70 -9.80
C GLY A 266 14.15 -8.39 -10.34
N TYR A 267 14.62 -8.43 -11.58
CA TYR A 267 15.05 -7.20 -12.28
C TYR A 267 13.87 -6.27 -12.54
N ARG A 268 14.14 -4.97 -12.53
CA ARG A 268 13.11 -3.96 -12.78
C ARG A 268 12.60 -4.01 -14.23
N THR A 269 11.28 -3.91 -14.38
CA THR A 269 10.60 -3.75 -15.67
C THR A 269 9.90 -2.39 -15.69
N GLN A 270 10.06 -1.63 -16.77
CA GLN A 270 9.34 -0.37 -16.90
C GLN A 270 7.88 -0.63 -17.29
N ILE A 271 6.94 -0.22 -16.44
CA ILE A 271 5.49 -0.42 -16.63
C ILE A 271 4.72 0.88 -16.87
N GLY A 272 5.42 2.02 -16.82
CA GLY A 272 4.88 3.33 -17.15
C GLY A 272 5.98 4.23 -17.71
N THR A 273 5.79 4.75 -18.92
CA THR A 273 6.83 5.53 -19.63
C THR A 273 6.98 6.97 -19.10
N GLY A 274 5.92 7.54 -18.50
CA GLY A 274 5.93 8.90 -17.97
C GLY A 274 4.55 9.35 -17.45
N GLY A 275 4.47 10.58 -16.94
CA GLY A 275 3.21 11.22 -16.53
C GLY A 275 2.72 10.86 -15.14
N TRP A 276 3.30 9.86 -14.47
CA TRP A 276 2.90 9.45 -13.11
C TRP A 276 3.24 10.48 -12.03
N ASN A 277 4.08 11.47 -12.34
CA ASN A 277 4.34 12.63 -11.50
C ASN A 277 3.16 13.63 -11.45
N THR A 278 2.12 13.45 -12.29
CA THR A 278 0.84 14.17 -12.15
C THR A 278 0.12 13.80 -10.85
N TYR A 279 0.37 12.58 -10.35
CA TYR A 279 -0.24 12.08 -9.13
C TYR A 279 0.57 12.51 -7.91
N ARG A 280 -0.08 13.26 -7.02
CA ARG A 280 0.49 13.64 -5.72
C ARG A 280 0.51 12.47 -4.73
N LEU A 281 -0.39 11.50 -4.89
CA LEU A 281 -0.40 10.22 -4.18
C LEU A 281 -0.49 9.09 -5.19
N VAL A 282 0.30 8.05 -5.00
CA VAL A 282 0.23 6.79 -5.72
C VAL A 282 0.43 5.67 -4.70
N PHE A 283 -0.44 4.66 -4.73
CA PHE A 283 -0.53 3.58 -3.76
C PHE A 283 -1.31 2.40 -4.33
#